data_AF-A0AAJ0X9E3-F1
#
_entry.id   AF-A0AAJ0X9E3-F1
#
_cell.length_a   1.000
_cell.length_b   1.000
_cell.length_c   1.000
_cell.angle_alpha   90.00
_cell.angle_beta   90.00
_cell.angle_gamma   90.00
#
_symmetry.space_group_name_H-M   'P 1'
#
loop_
_entity.id
_entity.type
_entity.pdbx_description
1 polymer ?
#
loop_
_entity_poly.entity_id
_entity_poly.type
_entity_poly.pdbx_seq_one_letter_code
_entity_poly.pdbx_strand_id
1 'polypeptide(L)'
;MTNLATLYQTDYAAWAQRNAELLRERRFDELDLEHLLEELSDMSKSDRRELRSRLLVLLAHLLKWEYQSGQFSERWREFDGRSWRSTILEQRKQLSDLLKQSPGLKGVLADTIEATYPDAVELACDETGLPLENFPEHCPYPYEQVLDKRFYPEPRA
;
A
#
# COMPACT_ATOMS: atom_id res chain seq x y z
N MET A 1 -21.90 36.01 -3.51
CA MET A 1 -21.19 35.19 -2.50
C MET A 1 -21.01 33.82 -3.10
N THR A 2 -19.78 33.43 -3.41
CA THR A 2 -19.49 32.10 -3.97
C THR A 2 -19.74 31.07 -2.88
N ASN A 3 -20.69 30.17 -3.09
CA ASN A 3 -21.00 29.13 -2.11
C ASN A 3 -19.95 28.02 -2.22
N LEU A 4 -19.10 27.87 -1.20
CA LEU A 4 -18.06 26.85 -1.17
C LEU A 4 -18.65 25.44 -1.24
N ALA A 5 -19.78 25.17 -0.58
CA ALA A 5 -20.43 23.86 -0.64
C ALA A 5 -20.89 23.51 -2.07
N THR A 6 -21.27 24.50 -2.89
CA THR A 6 -21.58 24.26 -4.31
C THR A 6 -20.31 23.95 -5.09
N LEU A 7 -19.23 24.72 -4.90
CA LEU A 7 -17.96 24.43 -5.56
C LEU A 7 -17.42 23.05 -5.19
N TYR A 8 -17.56 22.60 -3.95
CA TYR A 8 -17.13 21.27 -3.53
C TYR A 8 -17.74 20.17 -4.42
N GLN A 9 -19.02 20.30 -4.77
CA GLN A 9 -19.75 19.33 -5.58
C GLN A 9 -19.51 19.49 -7.10
N THR A 10 -19.28 20.71 -7.58
CA THR A 10 -19.26 21.00 -9.03
C THR A 10 -17.86 21.24 -9.61
N ASP A 11 -16.95 21.75 -8.79
CA ASP A 11 -15.57 22.10 -9.16
C ASP A 11 -14.66 22.02 -7.93
N TYR A 12 -14.30 20.79 -7.58
CA TYR A 12 -13.45 20.48 -6.43
C TYR A 12 -12.11 21.23 -6.46
N ALA A 13 -11.53 21.43 -7.65
CA ALA A 13 -10.26 22.15 -7.79
C ALA A 13 -10.41 23.63 -7.42
N ALA A 14 -11.47 24.29 -7.89
CA ALA A 14 -11.77 25.66 -7.50
C ALA A 14 -12.12 25.77 -6.01
N TRP A 15 -12.84 24.80 -5.45
CA TRP A 15 -13.13 24.74 -4.00
C TRP A 15 -11.85 24.65 -3.16
N ALA A 16 -10.94 23.73 -3.50
CA ALA A 16 -9.68 23.52 -2.78
C ALA A 16 -8.79 24.77 -2.86
N GLN A 17 -8.67 25.35 -4.06
CA GLN A 17 -7.90 26.57 -4.28
C GLN A 17 -8.46 27.74 -3.46
N ARG A 18 -9.80 27.88 -3.42
CA ARG A 18 -10.44 28.96 -2.67
C ARG A 18 -10.24 28.83 -1.16
N ASN A 19 -10.39 27.62 -0.61
CA ASN A 19 -10.10 27.37 0.81
C ASN A 19 -8.62 27.62 1.14
N ALA A 20 -7.70 27.26 0.24
CA ALA A 20 -6.27 27.55 0.42
C ALA A 20 -5.96 29.07 0.42
N GLU A 21 -6.63 29.85 -0.42
CA GLU A 21 -6.55 31.32 -0.40
C GLU A 21 -7.06 31.90 0.92
N LEU A 22 -8.24 31.48 1.37
CA LEU A 22 -8.81 31.93 2.64
C LEU A 22 -7.90 31.60 3.83
N LEU A 23 -7.27 30.42 3.84
CA LEU A 23 -6.26 30.04 4.84
C LEU A 23 -5.05 30.98 4.81
N ARG A 24 -4.51 31.30 3.62
CA ARG A 24 -3.38 32.24 3.47
C ARG A 24 -3.73 33.66 3.94
N GLU A 25 -4.96 34.10 3.67
CA GLU A 25 -5.50 35.39 4.10
C GLU A 25 -5.93 35.42 5.58
N ARG A 26 -5.87 34.27 6.28
CA ARG A 26 -6.34 34.09 7.67
C ARG A 26 -7.82 34.42 7.87
N ARG A 27 -8.64 34.21 6.84
CA ARG A 27 -10.10 34.45 6.86
C ARG A 27 -10.83 33.18 7.28
N PHE A 28 -10.62 32.79 8.54
CA PHE A 28 -11.10 31.50 9.06
C PHE A 28 -12.63 31.39 9.10
N ASP A 29 -13.33 32.51 9.29
CA ASP A 29 -14.79 32.57 9.34
C ASP A 29 -15.47 32.26 8.00
N GLU A 30 -14.71 32.24 6.91
CA GLU A 30 -15.20 31.97 5.55
C GLU A 30 -14.82 30.57 5.04
N LEU A 31 -14.11 29.78 5.85
CA LEU A 31 -13.71 28.43 5.46
C LEU A 31 -14.90 27.47 5.42
N ASP A 32 -14.81 26.53 4.49
CA ASP A 32 -15.70 25.38 4.46
C ASP A 32 -15.18 24.29 5.41
N LEU A 33 -15.29 24.56 6.71
CA LEU A 33 -14.64 23.76 7.75
C LEU A 33 -15.13 22.29 7.77
N GLU A 34 -16.41 22.06 7.46
CA GLU A 34 -17.01 20.73 7.45
C GLU A 34 -16.35 19.84 6.40
N HIS A 35 -16.37 20.27 5.13
CA HIS A 35 -15.74 19.53 4.04
C HIS A 35 -14.21 19.46 4.20
N LEU A 36 -13.55 20.49 4.74
CA LEU A 36 -12.12 20.44 5.02
C LEU A 36 -11.76 19.35 6.06
N LEU A 37 -12.54 19.20 7.12
CA LEU A 37 -12.32 18.16 8.13
C LEU A 37 -12.58 16.76 7.57
N GLU A 38 -13.59 16.63 6.71
CA GLU A 38 -13.88 15.39 5.97
C GLU A 38 -12.69 15.00 5.08
N GLU A 39 -12.22 15.91 4.21
CA GLU A 39 -11.09 15.66 3.32
C GLU A 39 -9.80 15.30 4.07
N LEU A 40 -9.49 16.00 5.17
CA LEU A 40 -8.33 15.67 5.99
C LEU A 40 -8.44 14.28 6.62
N SER A 41 -9.63 13.93 7.10
CA SER A 41 -9.89 12.62 7.68
C SER A 41 -9.79 11.52 6.63
N ASP A 42 -10.36 11.74 5.45
CA ASP A 42 -10.44 10.75 4.40
C ASP A 42 -9.13 10.56 3.66
N MET A 43 -8.33 11.61 3.47
CA MET A 43 -6.96 11.50 3.00
C MET A 43 -6.14 10.58 3.92
N SER A 44 -6.23 10.79 5.25
CA SER A 44 -5.50 9.95 6.22
C SER A 44 -5.94 8.47 6.20
N LYS A 45 -7.23 8.20 5.95
CA LYS A 45 -7.77 6.84 5.81
C LYS A 45 -7.37 6.23 4.48
N SER A 46 -7.42 7.00 3.39
CA SER A 46 -7.06 6.58 2.04
C SER A 46 -5.60 6.12 1.99
N ASP A 47 -4.69 6.93 2.53
CA ASP A 47 -3.27 6.62 2.63
C ASP A 47 -3.00 5.31 3.40
N ARG A 48 -3.70 5.10 4.53
CA ARG A 48 -3.59 3.86 5.32
C ARG A 48 -4.15 2.65 4.58
N ARG A 49 -5.27 2.82 3.87
CA ARG A 49 -5.86 1.74 3.05
C ARG A 49 -4.95 1.38 1.88
N GLU A 50 -4.37 2.37 1.22
CA GLU A 50 -3.41 2.13 0.14
C GLU A 50 -2.19 1.41 0.68
N LEU A 51 -1.61 1.86 1.80
CA LEU A 51 -0.49 1.19 2.45
C LEU A 51 -0.76 -0.30 2.67
N ARG A 52 -1.89 -0.64 3.31
CA ARG A 52 -2.30 -2.02 3.55
C ARG A 52 -2.47 -2.80 2.25
N SER A 53 -3.18 -2.24 1.26
CA SER A 53 -3.44 -2.90 -0.03
C SER A 53 -2.15 -3.23 -0.78
N ARG A 54 -1.20 -2.30 -0.81
CA ARG A 54 0.11 -2.48 -1.45
C ARG A 54 0.95 -3.53 -0.73
N LEU A 55 0.97 -3.49 0.61
CA LEU A 55 1.68 -4.46 1.44
C LEU A 55 1.10 -5.86 1.28
N LEU A 56 -0.24 -6.00 1.23
CA LEU A 56 -0.92 -7.28 1.03
C LEU A 56 -0.42 -7.98 -0.23
N VAL A 57 -0.48 -7.28 -1.37
CA VAL A 57 -0.05 -7.84 -2.66
C VAL A 57 1.45 -8.15 -2.66
N LEU A 58 2.27 -7.25 -2.09
CA LEU A 58 3.72 -7.43 -2.03
C LEU A 58 4.12 -8.63 -1.18
N LEU A 59 3.59 -8.74 0.04
CA LEU A 59 3.87 -9.84 0.97
C LEU A 59 3.44 -11.17 0.36
N ALA A 60 2.24 -11.25 -0.22
CA ALA A 60 1.77 -12.47 -0.89
C ALA A 60 2.72 -12.90 -2.02
N HIS A 61 3.23 -11.95 -2.82
CA HIS A 61 4.17 -12.27 -3.89
C HIS A 61 5.57 -12.65 -3.39
N LEU A 62 6.04 -12.08 -2.26
CA LEU A 62 7.28 -12.51 -1.62
C LEU A 62 7.15 -13.93 -1.06
N LEU A 63 6.00 -14.28 -0.46
CA LEU A 63 5.70 -15.63 0.00
C LEU A 63 5.63 -16.63 -1.17
N LYS A 64 4.93 -16.29 -2.26
CA LYS A 64 4.94 -17.09 -3.49
C LYS A 64 6.35 -17.32 -4.01
N TRP A 65 7.17 -16.26 -4.00
CA TRP A 65 8.55 -16.35 -4.41
C TRP A 65 9.34 -17.32 -3.53
N GLU A 66 9.28 -17.20 -2.21
CA GLU A 66 10.03 -18.09 -1.30
C GLU A 66 9.53 -19.53 -1.32
N TYR A 67 8.22 -19.75 -1.23
CA TYR A 67 7.66 -21.07 -0.93
C TYR A 67 7.19 -21.86 -2.16
N GLN A 68 7.12 -21.21 -3.34
CA GLN A 68 6.62 -21.86 -4.56
C GLN A 68 7.62 -21.85 -5.73
N SER A 69 8.54 -20.89 -5.81
CA SER A 69 9.41 -20.77 -7.00
C SER A 69 10.37 -21.95 -7.19
N GLY A 70 10.83 -22.58 -6.11
CA GLY A 70 11.66 -23.80 -6.15
C GLY A 70 10.96 -24.95 -6.86
N GLN A 71 9.72 -25.23 -6.46
CA GLN A 71 8.88 -26.30 -7.02
C GLN A 71 8.58 -26.12 -8.52
N PHE A 72 8.44 -24.87 -8.98
CA PHE A 72 8.19 -24.57 -10.39
C PHE A 72 9.44 -24.62 -11.24
N SER A 73 10.60 -24.22 -10.72
CA SER A 73 11.86 -24.30 -11.47
C SER A 73 12.19 -25.74 -11.88
N GLU A 74 11.79 -26.71 -11.06
CA GLU A 74 11.97 -28.15 -11.31
C GLU A 74 10.87 -28.76 -12.20
N ARG A 75 9.60 -28.39 -12.00
CA ARG A 75 8.45 -28.97 -12.75
C ARG A 75 8.14 -28.26 -14.07
N TRP A 76 8.46 -26.98 -14.20
CA TRP A 76 8.10 -26.14 -15.34
C TRP A 76 9.34 -25.40 -15.86
N ARG A 77 10.01 -25.99 -16.86
CA ARG A 77 11.14 -25.37 -17.59
C ARG A 77 10.83 -23.98 -18.18
N GLU A 78 9.56 -23.59 -18.25
CA GLU A 78 9.07 -22.32 -18.81
C GLU A 78 8.71 -21.26 -17.75
N PHE A 79 8.74 -21.58 -16.46
CA PHE A 79 8.51 -20.58 -15.41
C PHE A 79 9.78 -19.73 -15.21
N ASP A 80 9.73 -18.46 -15.63
CA ASP A 80 10.86 -17.52 -15.56
C ASP A 80 10.77 -16.48 -14.43
N GLY A 81 9.69 -16.52 -13.62
CA GLY A 81 9.44 -15.61 -12.51
C GLY A 81 9.25 -14.14 -12.88
N ARG A 82 9.22 -13.76 -14.17
CA ARG A 82 9.19 -12.36 -14.62
C ARG A 82 7.90 -11.65 -14.21
N SER A 83 6.76 -12.33 -14.31
CA SER A 83 5.47 -11.77 -13.89
C SER A 83 5.45 -11.41 -12.41
N TRP A 84 5.88 -12.33 -11.54
CA TRP A 84 5.92 -12.08 -10.09
C TRP A 84 6.93 -11.01 -9.72
N ARG A 85 8.12 -11.05 -10.32
CA ARG A 85 9.14 -10.01 -10.15
C ARG A 85 8.61 -8.64 -10.56
N SER A 86 7.86 -8.56 -11.66
CA SER A 86 7.22 -7.32 -12.11
C SER A 86 6.23 -6.79 -11.06
N THR A 87 5.35 -7.65 -10.52
CA THR A 87 4.42 -7.27 -9.46
C THR A 87 5.14 -6.78 -8.20
N ILE A 88 6.17 -7.49 -7.74
CA ILE A 88 6.97 -7.12 -6.56
C ILE A 88 7.61 -5.73 -6.76
N LEU A 89 8.24 -5.51 -7.91
CA LEU A 89 8.87 -4.23 -8.23
C LEU A 89 7.86 -3.09 -8.32
N GLU A 90 6.69 -3.34 -8.90
CA GLU A 90 5.61 -2.36 -9.00
C GLU A 90 5.07 -1.99 -7.61
N GLN A 91 4.74 -2.97 -6.76
CA GLN A 91 4.25 -2.66 -5.41
C GLN A 91 5.29 -1.91 -4.58
N ARG A 92 6.58 -2.27 -4.67
CA ARG A 92 7.66 -1.52 -4.01
C ARG A 92 7.79 -0.09 -4.51
N LYS A 93 7.63 0.12 -5.83
CA LYS A 93 7.65 1.47 -6.41
C LYS A 93 6.49 2.30 -5.87
N GLN A 94 5.27 1.76 -5.92
CA GLN A 94 4.08 2.43 -5.42
C GLN A 94 4.16 2.73 -3.91
N LEU A 95 4.64 1.78 -3.10
CA LEU A 95 4.92 2.01 -1.67
C LEU A 95 5.93 3.12 -1.45
N SER A 96 7.03 3.12 -2.20
CA SER A 96 8.03 4.18 -2.13
C SER A 96 7.43 5.55 -2.45
N ASP A 97 6.56 5.64 -3.46
CA ASP A 97 5.94 6.91 -3.85
C ASP A 97 4.89 7.37 -2.83
N LEU A 98 4.08 6.45 -2.28
CA LEU A 98 3.18 6.71 -1.17
C LEU A 98 3.92 7.22 0.07
N LEU A 99 5.04 6.59 0.45
CA LEU A 99 5.84 7.00 1.61
C LEU A 99 6.56 8.35 1.42
N LYS A 100 6.75 8.80 0.17
CA LYS A 100 7.25 10.15 -0.12
C LYS A 100 6.14 11.20 0.02
N GLN A 101 4.93 10.86 -0.43
CA GLN A 101 3.76 11.74 -0.34
C GLN A 101 3.27 11.88 1.11
N SER A 102 3.31 10.78 1.86
CA SER A 102 2.83 10.70 3.24
C SER A 102 3.90 10.12 4.18
N PRO A 103 4.96 10.91 4.53
CA PRO A 103 6.07 10.44 5.36
C PRO A 103 5.65 9.91 6.74
N GLY A 104 4.52 10.39 7.28
CA GLY A 104 3.96 9.93 8.56
C GLY A 104 3.60 8.43 8.58
N LEU A 105 3.36 7.82 7.42
CA LEU A 105 3.07 6.39 7.30
C LEU A 105 4.27 5.51 7.70
N LYS A 106 5.50 6.04 7.67
CA LYS A 106 6.69 5.29 8.11
C LYS A 106 6.59 4.83 9.56
N GLY A 107 5.94 5.63 10.42
CA GLY A 107 5.78 5.32 11.83
C GLY A 107 4.83 4.16 12.13
N VAL A 108 3.99 3.77 11.17
CA VAL A 108 3.02 2.66 11.31
C VAL A 108 3.34 1.49 10.38
N LEU A 109 4.47 1.53 9.67
CA LEU A 109 4.78 0.57 8.61
C LEU A 109 4.96 -0.85 9.16
N ALA A 110 5.74 -1.00 10.24
CA ALA A 110 5.98 -2.29 10.88
C ALA A 110 4.67 -2.91 11.39
N ASP A 111 3.88 -2.14 12.14
CA ASP A 111 2.58 -2.59 12.66
C ASP A 111 1.62 -2.96 11.52
N THR A 112 1.65 -2.22 10.41
CA THR A 112 0.81 -2.51 9.24
C THR A 112 1.27 -3.79 8.55
N ILE A 113 2.58 -4.07 8.47
CA ILE A 113 3.09 -5.33 7.93
C ILE A 113 2.58 -6.50 8.76
N GLU A 114 2.76 -6.45 10.08
CA GLU A 114 2.31 -7.51 10.99
C GLU A 114 0.79 -7.72 10.90
N ALA A 115 0.00 -6.63 10.87
CA ALA A 115 -1.44 -6.72 10.75
C ALA A 115 -1.93 -7.22 9.37
N THR A 116 -1.14 -7.03 8.31
CA THR A 116 -1.49 -7.43 6.93
C THR A 116 -1.01 -8.83 6.60
N TYR A 117 -0.02 -9.34 7.33
CA TYR A 117 0.64 -10.59 7.03
C TYR A 117 -0.31 -11.81 6.97
N PRO A 118 -1.26 -12.01 7.91
CA PRO A 118 -2.19 -13.13 7.83
C PRO A 118 -3.01 -13.16 6.53
N ASP A 119 -3.52 -11.99 6.11
CA ASP A 119 -4.27 -11.86 4.85
C ASP A 119 -3.37 -12.16 3.62
N ALA A 120 -2.09 -11.80 3.70
CA ALA A 120 -1.13 -12.09 2.64
C ALA A 120 -0.78 -13.57 2.54
N VAL A 121 -0.76 -14.29 3.67
CA VAL A 121 -0.63 -15.74 3.71
C VAL A 121 -1.87 -16.40 3.10
N GLU A 122 -3.08 -15.96 3.46
CA GLU A 122 -4.33 -16.46 2.86
C GLU A 122 -4.33 -16.27 1.34
N LEU A 123 -3.99 -15.06 0.86
CA LEU A 123 -3.90 -14.78 -0.57
C LEU A 123 -2.84 -15.66 -1.27
N ALA A 124 -1.70 -15.89 -0.62
CA ALA A 124 -0.69 -16.81 -1.15
C ALA A 124 -1.22 -18.25 -1.19
N CYS A 125 -1.92 -18.72 -0.17
CA CYS A 125 -2.53 -20.06 -0.17
C CYS A 125 -3.53 -20.22 -1.32
N ASP A 126 -4.42 -19.26 -1.49
CA ASP A 126 -5.46 -19.28 -2.54
C ASP A 126 -4.84 -19.30 -3.96
N GLU A 127 -3.79 -18.51 -4.18
CA GLU A 127 -3.14 -18.43 -5.50
C GLU A 127 -2.19 -19.60 -5.79
N THR A 128 -1.64 -20.25 -4.76
CA THR A 128 -0.64 -21.31 -4.90
C THR A 128 -1.16 -22.72 -4.69
N GLY A 129 -2.26 -22.86 -3.94
CA GLY A 129 -2.74 -24.14 -3.42
C GLY A 129 -1.86 -24.74 -2.32
N LEU A 130 -0.86 -24.01 -1.82
CA LEU A 130 -0.02 -24.47 -0.70
C LEU A 130 -0.81 -24.42 0.62
N PRO A 131 -0.67 -25.40 1.52
CA PRO A 131 -1.28 -25.36 2.84
C PRO A 131 -0.74 -24.21 3.69
N LEU A 132 -1.59 -23.69 4.59
CA LEU A 132 -1.23 -22.63 5.55
C LEU A 132 0.00 -22.99 6.38
N GLU A 133 0.17 -24.28 6.73
CA GLU A 133 1.27 -24.75 7.58
C GLU A 133 2.65 -24.60 6.92
N ASN A 134 2.72 -24.38 5.60
CA ASN A 134 3.97 -24.13 4.90
C ASN A 134 4.52 -22.72 5.15
N PHE A 135 3.68 -21.79 5.62
CA PHE A 135 4.05 -20.41 5.86
C PHE A 135 4.29 -20.18 7.36
N PRO A 136 5.25 -19.31 7.74
CA PRO A 136 5.52 -19.02 9.13
C PRO A 136 4.35 -18.26 9.78
N GLU A 137 4.21 -18.37 11.10
CA GLU A 137 3.15 -17.71 11.87
C GLU A 137 3.28 -16.16 11.89
N HIS A 138 4.51 -15.66 11.78
CA HIS A 138 4.84 -14.24 11.73
C HIS A 138 5.57 -13.88 10.44
N CYS A 139 5.47 -12.62 10.03
CA CYS A 139 6.14 -12.12 8.84
C CYS A 139 7.66 -12.32 8.98
N PRO A 140 8.32 -13.08 8.07
CA PRO A 140 9.75 -13.30 8.15
C PRO A 140 10.56 -12.11 7.60
N TYR A 141 9.87 -11.14 6.99
CA TYR A 141 10.50 -10.00 6.30
C TYR A 141 10.37 -8.72 7.14
N PRO A 142 11.48 -8.18 7.70
CA PRO A 142 11.47 -6.85 8.28
C PRO A 142 11.18 -5.80 7.20
N TYR A 143 10.64 -4.65 7.60
CA TYR A 143 10.18 -3.63 6.65
C TYR A 143 11.29 -3.12 5.71
N GLU A 144 12.55 -3.11 6.16
CA GLU A 144 13.71 -2.76 5.34
C GLU A 144 13.86 -3.70 4.14
N GLN A 145 13.63 -5.01 4.34
CA GLN A 145 13.68 -6.01 3.26
C GLN A 145 12.44 -5.94 2.37
N VAL A 146 11.27 -5.71 2.94
CA VAL A 146 10.02 -5.52 2.18
C VAL A 146 10.20 -4.37 1.17
N LEU A 147 10.83 -3.27 1.57
CA LEU A 147 11.05 -2.10 0.71
C LEU A 147 12.31 -2.18 -0.18
N ASP A 148 13.30 -3.04 0.12
CA ASP A 148 14.52 -3.14 -0.69
C ASP A 148 14.24 -3.78 -2.06
N LYS A 149 14.38 -3.00 -3.13
CA LYS A 149 14.22 -3.44 -4.52
C LYS A 149 15.10 -4.64 -4.92
N ARG A 150 16.20 -4.87 -4.20
CA ARG A 150 17.15 -5.96 -4.45
C ARG A 150 16.85 -7.20 -3.61
N PHE A 151 16.01 -7.09 -2.59
CA PHE A 151 15.67 -8.23 -1.75
C PHE A 151 14.70 -9.16 -2.46
N TYR A 152 15.07 -10.44 -2.55
CA TYR A 152 14.21 -11.56 -2.89
C TYR A 152 14.58 -12.68 -1.94
N PRO A 153 13.62 -13.29 -1.23
CA PRO A 153 13.92 -14.41 -0.35
C PRO A 153 14.47 -15.59 -1.15
N GLU A 154 15.36 -16.36 -0.52
CA GLU A 154 15.88 -17.58 -1.13
C GLU A 154 14.74 -18.60 -1.26
N PRO A 155 14.53 -19.18 -2.46
CA PRO A 155 13.52 -20.23 -2.63
C PRO A 155 13.76 -21.38 -1.66
N ARG A 156 12.75 -21.78 -0.91
CA ARG A 156 12.79 -23.01 -0.11
C ARG A 156 12.57 -24.22 -1.02
N ALA A 157 13.37 -25.26 -0.75
CA ALA A 157 13.26 -26.57 -1.38
C ALA A 157 12.08 -27.36 -0.79
#